data_AF-M5C2Q0-F1
#
_entry.id   AF-M5C2Q0-F1
#
_cell.length_a   1.000
_cell.length_b   1.000
_cell.length_c   1.000
_cell.angle_alpha   90.00
_cell.angle_beta   90.00
_cell.angle_gamma   90.00
#
_symmetry.space_group_name_H-M   'P 1'
#
loop_
_entity.id
_entity.type
_entity.pdbx_description
1 polymer ?
#
loop_
_entity_poly.entity_id
_entity_poly.type
_entity_poly.pdbx_seq_one_letter_code
_entity_poly.pdbx_strand_id
1 'polypeptide(L)'
;MHTRSLFLLVAATIAVASPVEEASAEATEASAASFCRNPEVRREWRTFSSTEKAAYIAAVNCLARKPHTTALKPTYPRSNIPSVTAHSSYYDDMTYVHMDLTDQIHYTGLFLPWHRWFVNAHVQQLKAQCGYKGVMPYWVQTLLLDLVDLEIHCKTTKLLQEVSQT
;
A
#
# COMPACT_ATOMS: atom_id res chain seq x y z
N MET A 1 47.26 -79.49 -14.72
CA MET A 1 47.00 -79.17 -13.30
C MET A 1 46.89 -77.66 -13.15
N HIS A 2 45.81 -77.20 -12.51
CA HIS A 2 45.57 -75.87 -11.95
C HIS A 2 45.20 -74.72 -12.93
N THR A 3 43.91 -74.79 -13.28
CA THR A 3 42.95 -73.69 -13.52
C THR A 3 43.20 -72.41 -12.72
N ARG A 4 43.03 -71.24 -13.35
CA ARG A 4 42.52 -70.04 -12.70
C ARG A 4 41.53 -69.32 -13.61
N SER A 5 40.26 -69.62 -13.34
CA SER A 5 39.08 -69.00 -13.92
C SER A 5 38.89 -67.61 -13.29
N LEU A 6 38.97 -66.54 -14.08
CA LEU A 6 38.52 -65.21 -13.66
C LEU A 6 37.09 -65.02 -14.15
N PHE A 7 36.12 -65.25 -13.27
CA PHE A 7 34.74 -64.82 -13.47
C PHE A 7 34.64 -63.33 -13.12
N LEU A 8 34.50 -62.48 -14.14
CA LEU A 8 34.09 -61.08 -13.98
C LEU A 8 32.57 -61.06 -13.80
N LEU A 9 32.11 -60.90 -12.55
CA LEU A 9 30.73 -60.61 -12.22
C LEU A 9 30.44 -59.14 -12.55
N VAL A 10 29.81 -58.88 -13.69
CA VAL A 10 29.20 -57.58 -13.98
C VAL A 10 27.82 -57.57 -13.31
N ALA A 11 27.71 -56.90 -12.16
CA ALA A 11 26.43 -56.66 -11.52
C ALA A 11 25.62 -55.66 -12.36
N ALA A 12 24.59 -56.13 -13.06
CA ALA A 12 23.64 -55.27 -13.74
C ALA A 12 22.72 -54.61 -12.69
N THR A 13 22.93 -53.32 -12.42
CA THR A 13 21.98 -52.52 -11.63
C THR A 13 20.75 -52.21 -12.49
N ILE A 14 19.63 -52.86 -12.18
CA ILE A 14 18.33 -52.50 -12.74
C ILE A 14 17.88 -51.22 -12.04
N ALA A 15 17.92 -50.10 -12.75
CA ALA A 15 17.28 -48.86 -12.29
C ALA A 15 15.77 -49.05 -12.41
N VAL A 16 15.10 -49.27 -11.28
CA VAL A 16 13.64 -49.25 -11.20
C VAL A 16 13.20 -47.80 -11.28
N ALA A 17 12.71 -47.37 -12.44
CA ALA A 17 12.03 -46.09 -12.58
C ALA A 17 10.61 -46.23 -12.00
N SER A 18 10.37 -45.69 -10.81
CA SER A 18 9.02 -45.53 -10.28
C SER A 18 8.27 -44.45 -11.08
N PRO A 19 7.00 -44.66 -11.44
CA PRO A 19 6.18 -43.59 -11.99
C PRO A 19 5.89 -42.60 -10.86
N VAL A 20 6.32 -41.35 -11.02
CA VAL A 20 5.87 -40.25 -10.18
C VAL A 20 4.47 -39.92 -10.67
N GLU A 21 3.43 -40.39 -9.97
CA GLU A 21 2.07 -39.87 -10.13
C GLU A 21 2.09 -38.42 -9.68
N GLU A 22 2.13 -37.51 -10.65
CA GLU A 22 1.93 -36.08 -10.46
C GLU A 22 0.44 -35.86 -10.15
N ALA A 23 0.09 -36.07 -8.88
CA ALA A 23 -1.22 -35.70 -8.35
C ALA A 23 -1.35 -34.18 -8.44
N SER A 24 -2.01 -33.71 -9.49
CA SER A 24 -2.49 -32.33 -9.61
C SER A 24 -3.52 -32.10 -8.51
N ALA A 25 -3.04 -31.62 -7.36
CA ALA A 25 -3.89 -31.09 -6.32
C ALA A 25 -4.45 -29.75 -6.82
N GLU A 26 -5.58 -29.84 -7.51
CA GLU A 26 -6.45 -28.71 -7.79
C GLU A 26 -6.78 -28.03 -6.45
N ALA A 27 -6.26 -26.82 -6.25
CA ALA A 27 -6.49 -26.02 -5.07
C ALA A 27 -7.93 -25.49 -5.07
N THR A 28 -8.90 -26.37 -4.88
CA THR A 28 -10.26 -26.01 -4.43
C THR A 28 -10.24 -25.78 -2.93
N GLU A 29 -9.44 -24.83 -2.47
CA GLU A 29 -9.75 -24.06 -1.27
C GLU A 29 -10.18 -22.68 -1.72
N ALA A 30 -11.42 -22.59 -2.22
CA ALA A 30 -12.17 -21.36 -2.09
C ALA A 30 -12.30 -21.09 -0.58
N SER A 31 -11.31 -20.40 -0.03
CA SER A 31 -11.32 -19.82 1.31
C SER A 31 -12.73 -19.37 1.59
N ALA A 32 -13.37 -19.94 2.62
CA ALA A 32 -14.66 -19.51 3.11
C ALA A 32 -14.53 -18.03 3.44
N ALA A 33 -14.84 -17.16 2.47
CA ALA A 33 -14.66 -15.74 2.59
C ALA A 33 -15.61 -15.30 3.70
N SER A 34 -15.05 -14.98 4.87
CA SER A 34 -15.81 -14.37 5.93
C SER A 34 -16.48 -13.14 5.34
N PHE A 35 -17.82 -13.16 5.25
CA PHE A 35 -18.56 -12.02 4.70
C PHE A 35 -18.18 -10.76 5.49
N CYS A 36 -17.73 -9.71 4.80
CA CYS A 36 -17.48 -8.41 5.42
C CYS A 36 -18.81 -7.83 5.91
N ARG A 37 -19.07 -7.96 7.21
CA ARG A 37 -20.25 -7.38 7.86
C ARG A 37 -19.92 -5.95 8.26
N ASN A 38 -20.72 -4.99 7.80
CA ASN A 38 -20.61 -3.55 8.10
C ASN A 38 -19.27 -2.92 7.65
N PRO A 39 -19.00 -2.84 6.33
CA PRO A 39 -17.83 -2.13 5.84
C PRO A 39 -17.86 -0.65 6.23
N GLU A 40 -16.70 -0.11 6.61
CA GLU A 40 -16.57 1.31 6.92
C GLU A 40 -16.81 2.15 5.66
N VAL A 41 -17.73 3.11 5.76
CA VAL A 41 -18.06 4.03 4.65
C VAL A 41 -17.18 5.26 4.72
N ARG A 42 -16.30 5.43 3.72
CA ARG A 42 -15.49 6.65 3.56
C ARG A 42 -16.38 7.81 3.15
N ARG A 43 -16.01 9.02 3.59
CA ARG A 43 -16.79 10.25 3.35
C ARG A 43 -15.93 11.31 2.69
N GLU A 44 -16.57 12.14 1.88
CA GLU A 44 -15.92 13.25 1.20
C GLU A 44 -15.50 14.32 2.22
N TRP A 45 -14.28 14.85 2.10
CA TRP A 45 -13.68 15.74 3.11
C TRP A 45 -14.53 16.95 3.50
N ARG A 46 -15.20 17.61 2.55
CA ARG A 46 -16.06 18.78 2.83
C ARG A 46 -17.30 18.41 3.62
N THR A 47 -17.76 17.17 3.54
CA THR A 47 -18.89 16.66 4.35
C THR A 47 -18.54 16.42 5.81
N PHE A 48 -17.27 16.52 6.21
CA PHE A 48 -16.85 16.44 7.61
C PHE A 48 -17.15 17.77 8.32
N SER A 49 -17.66 17.67 9.55
CA SER A 49 -17.73 18.80 10.48
C SER A 49 -16.32 19.30 10.86
N SER A 50 -16.23 20.53 11.36
CA SER A 50 -14.96 21.11 11.82
C SER A 50 -14.27 20.24 12.87
N THR A 51 -15.04 19.63 13.78
CA THR A 51 -14.51 18.72 14.81
C THR A 51 -13.96 17.43 14.20
N GLU A 52 -14.64 16.84 13.21
CA GLU A 52 -14.14 15.64 12.53
C GLU A 52 -12.87 15.92 11.73
N LYS A 53 -12.80 17.08 11.05
CA LYS A 53 -11.59 17.54 10.34
C LYS A 53 -10.42 17.73 11.31
N ALA A 54 -10.67 18.42 12.43
CA ALA A 54 -9.67 18.63 13.47
C ALA A 54 -9.19 17.30 14.07
N ALA A 55 -10.09 16.35 14.32
CA ALA A 55 -9.74 15.03 14.83
C ALA A 55 -8.86 14.22 13.85
N TYR A 56 -9.15 14.28 12.54
CA TYR A 56 -8.31 13.65 11.52
C TYR A 56 -6.91 14.28 11.47
N ILE A 57 -6.83 15.61 11.41
CA ILE A 57 -5.57 16.36 11.37
C ILE A 57 -4.74 16.09 12.65
N ALA A 58 -5.38 16.09 13.81
CA ALA A 58 -4.72 15.79 15.08
C ALA A 58 -4.12 14.37 15.09
N ALA A 59 -4.83 13.39 14.54
CA ALA A 59 -4.33 12.03 14.42
C ALA A 59 -3.14 11.92 13.46
N VAL A 60 -3.19 12.58 12.29
CA VAL A 60 -2.07 12.61 11.34
C VAL A 60 -0.84 13.26 11.97
N ASN A 61 -1.01 14.41 12.62
CA ASN A 61 0.06 15.09 13.35
C ASN A 61 0.61 14.24 14.51
N CYS A 62 -0.24 13.45 15.17
CA CYS A 62 0.20 12.49 16.16
C CYS A 62 1.10 11.42 15.53
N LEU A 63 0.71 10.85 14.38
CA LEU A 63 1.49 9.81 13.70
C LEU A 63 2.86 10.35 13.24
N ALA A 64 2.92 11.60 12.79
CA ALA A 64 4.16 12.31 12.46
C ALA A 64 5.06 12.60 13.67
N ARG A 65 4.60 12.36 14.90
CA ARG A 65 5.41 12.43 16.13
C ARG A 65 5.65 11.07 16.76
N LYS A 66 5.01 10.00 16.27
CA LYS A 66 5.29 8.65 16.77
C LYS A 66 6.67 8.24 16.31
N PRO A 67 7.47 7.58 17.15
CA PRO A 67 8.78 7.09 16.75
C PRO A 67 8.62 6.07 15.61
N HIS A 68 9.59 6.06 14.72
CA HIS A 68 9.74 5.05 13.68
C HIS A 68 9.76 3.61 14.25
N THR A 69 9.35 2.63 13.44
CA THR A 69 9.41 1.21 13.78
C THR A 69 10.69 0.54 13.33
N THR A 70 11.38 -0.11 14.26
CA THR A 70 12.57 -0.94 13.98
C THR A 70 12.29 -2.16 13.11
N ALA A 71 11.00 -2.47 12.85
CA ALA A 71 10.59 -3.53 11.95
C ALA A 71 10.71 -3.18 10.47
N LEU A 72 10.86 -1.88 10.13
CA LEU A 72 11.04 -1.44 8.75
C LEU A 72 12.37 -1.97 8.22
N LYS A 73 12.32 -2.75 7.13
CA LYS A 73 13.48 -3.28 6.44
C LYS A 73 13.48 -2.77 5.01
N PRO A 74 14.46 -1.95 4.59
CA PRO A 74 14.61 -1.58 3.19
C PRO A 74 14.69 -2.84 2.33
N THR A 75 13.85 -2.91 1.30
CA THR A 75 13.77 -4.08 0.41
C THR A 75 14.41 -3.81 -0.94
N TYR A 76 14.52 -2.54 -1.33
CA TYR A 76 15.03 -2.16 -2.65
C TYR A 76 16.25 -1.23 -2.52
N PRO A 77 17.36 -1.47 -3.24
CA PRO A 77 18.55 -0.66 -3.15
C PRO A 77 18.35 0.67 -3.89
N ARG A 78 17.70 1.63 -3.23
CA ARG A 78 17.50 2.99 -3.73
C ARG A 78 18.51 3.92 -3.07
N SER A 79 19.55 4.29 -3.82
CA SER A 79 20.54 5.29 -3.36
C SER A 79 19.98 6.72 -3.37
N ASN A 80 18.81 6.94 -3.99
CA ASN A 80 18.17 8.23 -4.18
C ASN A 80 17.02 8.51 -3.20
N ILE A 81 16.80 7.67 -2.19
CA ILE A 81 15.80 7.91 -1.15
C ILE A 81 16.50 8.21 0.19
N PRO A 82 16.01 9.18 0.99
CA PRO A 82 16.58 9.45 2.30
C PRO A 82 16.52 8.22 3.20
N SER A 83 17.59 7.95 3.95
CA SER A 83 17.60 6.89 4.96
C SER A 83 16.66 7.22 6.12
N VAL A 84 15.92 6.21 6.58
CA VAL A 84 15.20 6.27 7.85
C VAL A 84 16.22 6.24 9.00
N THR A 85 16.06 7.13 9.97
CA THR A 85 16.97 7.27 11.11
C THR A 85 16.21 7.09 12.42
N ALA A 86 16.93 7.03 13.54
CA ALA A 86 16.31 6.98 14.86
C ALA A 86 15.42 8.21 15.17
N HIS A 87 15.57 9.33 14.44
CA HIS A 87 14.76 10.54 14.59
C HIS A 87 13.57 10.59 13.62
N SER A 88 13.46 9.60 12.72
CA SER A 88 12.31 9.50 11.82
C SER A 88 11.04 9.17 12.59
N SER A 89 9.92 9.61 12.04
CA SER A 89 8.60 9.32 12.56
C SER A 89 8.00 8.07 11.92
N TYR A 90 6.95 7.52 12.53
CA TYR A 90 6.16 6.46 11.91
C TYR A 90 5.50 6.91 10.59
N TYR A 91 5.19 8.21 10.47
CA TYR A 91 4.71 8.78 9.21
C TYR A 91 5.79 8.75 8.13
N ASP A 92 7.06 8.96 8.51
CA ASP A 92 8.19 8.82 7.60
C ASP A 92 8.38 7.35 7.17
N ASP A 93 8.16 6.38 8.05
CA ASP A 93 8.20 4.96 7.67
C ASP A 93 7.16 4.62 6.58
N MET A 94 5.93 5.09 6.74
CA MET A 94 4.87 4.88 5.74
C MET A 94 5.25 5.51 4.39
N THR A 95 5.82 6.72 4.42
CA THR A 95 6.32 7.40 3.22
C THR A 95 7.49 6.64 2.60
N TYR A 96 8.41 6.16 3.42
CA TYR A 96 9.57 5.38 2.99
C TYR A 96 9.15 4.08 2.31
N VAL A 97 8.16 3.35 2.83
CA VAL A 97 7.64 2.13 2.17
C VAL A 97 7.08 2.42 0.78
N HIS A 98 6.33 3.53 0.61
CA HIS A 98 5.85 3.94 -0.71
C HIS A 98 7.00 4.25 -1.66
N MET A 99 8.01 4.96 -1.16
CA MET A 99 9.22 5.27 -1.92
C MET A 99 10.00 4.00 -2.28
N ASP A 100 10.31 3.11 -1.34
CA ASP A 100 11.08 1.89 -1.55
C ASP A 100 10.45 1.00 -2.64
N LEU A 101 9.11 0.94 -2.66
CA LEU A 101 8.36 0.07 -3.57
C LEU A 101 7.88 0.75 -4.86
N THR A 102 8.28 1.99 -5.15
CA THR A 102 7.65 2.80 -6.21
C THR A 102 7.58 2.08 -7.58
N ASP A 103 8.65 1.37 -7.96
CA ASP A 103 8.76 0.69 -9.27
C ASP A 103 7.89 -0.57 -9.33
N GLN A 104 7.56 -1.15 -8.17
CA GLN A 104 6.69 -2.32 -8.06
C GLN A 104 5.20 -1.94 -8.01
N ILE A 105 4.89 -0.74 -7.51
CA ILE A 105 3.51 -0.32 -7.19
C ILE A 105 2.94 0.69 -8.18
N HIS A 106 3.72 1.29 -9.08
CA HIS A 106 3.24 2.19 -10.12
C HIS A 106 3.40 1.58 -11.51
N TYR A 107 2.40 1.77 -12.38
CA TYR A 107 2.37 1.20 -13.73
C TYR A 107 2.43 -0.34 -13.77
N THR A 108 2.01 -0.99 -12.69
CA THR A 108 1.90 -2.45 -12.58
C THR A 108 0.48 -2.88 -12.24
N GLY A 109 0.20 -4.19 -12.30
CA GLY A 109 -1.06 -4.75 -11.84
C GLY A 109 -1.31 -4.56 -10.33
N LEU A 110 -0.28 -4.19 -9.55
CA LEU A 110 -0.40 -3.94 -8.12
C LEU A 110 -0.89 -2.53 -7.80
N PHE A 111 -0.91 -1.61 -8.76
CA PHE A 111 -1.19 -0.19 -8.50
C PHE A 111 -2.47 0.04 -7.70
N LEU A 112 -3.61 -0.42 -8.19
CA LEU A 112 -4.90 -0.24 -7.52
C LEU A 112 -5.03 -1.01 -6.19
N PRO A 113 -4.74 -2.32 -6.12
CA PRO A 113 -4.88 -3.07 -4.87
C PRO A 113 -3.88 -2.61 -3.79
N TRP A 114 -2.64 -2.30 -4.15
CA TRP A 114 -1.63 -1.82 -3.21
C TRP A 114 -2.01 -0.46 -2.64
N HIS A 115 -2.42 0.51 -3.47
CA HIS A 115 -2.83 1.83 -2.97
C HIS A 115 -4.12 1.77 -2.15
N ARG A 116 -5.07 0.89 -2.50
CA ARG A 116 -6.28 0.63 -1.69
C ARG A 116 -5.89 0.13 -0.30
N TRP A 117 -4.99 -0.84 -0.24
CA TRP A 117 -4.47 -1.39 1.00
C TRP A 117 -3.68 -0.33 1.80
N PHE A 118 -2.80 0.42 1.15
CA PHE A 118 -1.94 1.42 1.79
C PHE A 118 -2.74 2.54 2.45
N VAL A 119 -3.78 3.05 1.78
CA VAL A 119 -4.70 4.03 2.34
C VAL A 119 -5.49 3.45 3.53
N ASN A 120 -5.89 2.18 3.45
CA ASN A 120 -6.52 1.51 4.60
C ASN A 120 -5.52 1.36 5.75
N ALA A 121 -4.30 0.90 5.50
CA ALA A 121 -3.26 0.77 6.49
C ALA A 121 -3.00 2.11 7.20
N HIS A 122 -2.93 3.21 6.45
CA HIS A 122 -2.79 4.56 7.02
C HIS A 122 -3.87 4.86 8.07
N VAL A 123 -5.16 4.74 7.73
CA VAL A 123 -6.24 5.01 8.70
C VAL A 123 -6.24 4.02 9.86
N GLN A 124 -5.86 2.75 9.63
CA GLN A 124 -5.71 1.79 10.73
C GLN A 124 -4.59 2.21 11.70
N GLN A 125 -3.48 2.77 11.21
CA GLN A 125 -2.40 3.27 12.07
C GLN A 125 -2.82 4.54 12.84
N LEU A 126 -3.60 5.44 12.21
CA LEU A 126 -4.22 6.57 12.92
C LEU A 126 -5.11 6.08 14.07
N LYS A 127 -5.90 5.03 13.84
CA LYS A 127 -6.79 4.41 14.85
C LYS A 127 -5.99 3.74 15.96
N ALA A 128 -5.00 2.92 15.61
CA ALA A 128 -4.25 2.11 16.55
C ALA A 128 -3.28 2.92 17.42
N GLN A 129 -2.54 3.87 16.82
CA GLN A 129 -1.46 4.57 17.52
C GLN A 129 -1.87 5.93 18.07
N CYS A 130 -2.90 6.55 17.48
CA CYS A 130 -3.31 7.92 17.76
C CYS A 130 -4.77 8.03 18.20
N GLY A 131 -5.47 6.90 18.36
CA GLY A 131 -6.83 6.86 18.90
C GLY A 131 -7.88 7.49 17.99
N TYR A 132 -7.59 7.69 16.70
CA TYR A 132 -8.57 8.20 15.74
C TYR A 132 -9.81 7.31 15.71
N LYS A 133 -11.00 7.91 15.67
CA LYS A 133 -12.28 7.17 15.64
C LYS A 133 -13.10 7.38 14.38
N GLY A 134 -12.65 8.27 13.49
CA GLY A 134 -13.33 8.57 12.24
C GLY A 134 -12.96 7.60 11.12
N VAL A 135 -13.44 7.94 9.92
CA VAL A 135 -13.23 7.20 8.68
C VAL A 135 -12.16 7.88 7.82
N MET A 136 -11.54 7.15 6.89
CA MET A 136 -10.62 7.76 5.93
C MET A 136 -11.38 8.75 5.03
N PRO A 137 -11.02 10.04 5.00
CA PRO A 137 -11.63 11.00 4.08
C PRO A 137 -11.15 10.74 2.64
N TYR A 138 -11.97 11.14 1.67
CA TYR A 138 -11.54 11.27 0.27
C TYR A 138 -11.78 12.68 -0.25
N TRP A 139 -11.07 13.00 -1.33
CA TRP A 139 -11.16 14.28 -1.99
C TRP A 139 -11.78 14.13 -3.39
N VAL A 140 -12.81 14.91 -3.71
CA VAL A 140 -13.39 14.96 -5.06
C VAL A 140 -12.84 16.18 -5.80
N GLN A 141 -12.09 15.91 -6.87
CA GLN A 141 -11.40 16.93 -7.65
C GLN A 141 -12.33 17.83 -8.48
N THR A 142 -13.43 17.30 -9.01
CA THR A 142 -14.31 18.05 -9.94
C THR A 142 -14.88 19.32 -9.30
N LEU A 143 -15.41 19.19 -8.08
CA LEU A 143 -15.95 20.32 -7.32
C LEU A 143 -14.88 21.34 -6.91
N LEU A 144 -13.60 20.99 -6.91
CA LEU A 144 -12.52 21.95 -6.65
C LEU A 144 -12.26 22.82 -7.86
N LEU A 145 -12.20 22.21 -9.04
CA LEU A 145 -11.98 22.94 -10.29
C LEU A 145 -13.11 23.95 -10.49
N ASP A 146 -14.37 23.54 -10.30
CA ASP A 146 -15.51 24.46 -10.41
C ASP A 146 -15.43 25.65 -9.43
N LEU A 147 -14.98 25.43 -8.19
CA LEU A 147 -14.85 26.51 -7.20
C LEU A 147 -13.68 27.45 -7.51
N VAL A 148 -12.55 26.89 -7.97
CA VAL A 148 -11.40 27.68 -8.41
C VAL A 148 -11.76 28.48 -9.66
N ASP A 149 -12.48 27.90 -10.60
CA ASP A 149 -12.96 28.57 -11.81
C ASP A 149 -13.97 29.66 -11.45
N LEU A 150 -14.90 29.42 -10.52
CA LEU A 150 -15.81 30.46 -10.01
C LEU A 150 -15.06 31.60 -9.31
N GLU A 151 -14.04 31.30 -8.50
CA GLU A 151 -13.28 32.32 -7.78
C GLU A 151 -12.40 33.14 -8.74
N ILE A 152 -11.78 32.49 -9.72
CA ILE A 152 -11.06 33.16 -10.82
C ILE A 152 -12.04 34.02 -11.61
N HIS A 153 -13.19 33.48 -12.03
CA HIS A 153 -14.21 34.22 -12.77
C HIS A 153 -14.70 35.44 -11.98
N CYS A 154 -14.98 35.29 -10.69
CA CYS A 154 -15.43 36.40 -9.84
C CYS A 154 -14.36 37.49 -9.68
N LYS A 155 -13.09 37.12 -9.49
CA LYS A 155 -11.99 38.10 -9.40
C LYS A 155 -11.74 38.81 -10.72
N THR A 156 -11.83 38.09 -11.84
CA THR A 156 -11.60 38.64 -13.17
C THR A 156 -12.72 39.61 -13.56
N THR A 157 -13.98 39.26 -13.28
CA THR A 157 -15.13 40.14 -13.55
C THR A 157 -15.08 41.41 -12.70
N LYS A 158 -14.68 41.31 -11.43
CA LYS A 158 -14.50 42.48 -10.56
C LYS A 158 -13.41 43.42 -11.08
N LEU A 159 -12.26 42.87 -11.49
CA LEU A 159 -11.18 43.66 -12.09
C LEU A 159 -11.59 44.31 -13.41
N LEU A 160 -12.34 43.61 -14.26
CA LEU A 160 -12.86 44.17 -15.51
C LEU A 160 -13.88 45.30 -15.27
N GLN A 161 -14.71 45.19 -14.23
CA GLN A 161 -15.62 46.27 -13.83
C GLN A 161 -14.88 47.49 -13.29
N GLU A 162 -13.81 47.29 -12.51
CA GLU A 162 -12.98 48.38 -11.99
C GLU A 162 -12.23 49.11 -13.12
N VAL A 163 -11.67 48.37 -14.10
CA VAL A 163 -11.01 48.95 -15.29
C VAL A 163 -11.99 49.64 -16.23
N SER A 164 -13.24 49.17 -16.31
CA SER A 164 -14.28 49.82 -17.12
C SER A 164 -14.80 51.13 -16.53
N GLN A 165 -14.47 51.44 -15.27
CA GLN A 165 -14.92 52.64 -14.56
C GLN A 165 -13.82 53.73 -14.47
N THR A 166 -12.62 53.46 -14.99
CA THR A 166 -11.50 54.42 -15.14
C THR A 166 -11.36 54.87 -16.58
#